data_AF-A0A1F3LEN4-F1
#
_entry.id   AF-A0A1F3LEN4-F1
#
_cell.length_a   1.000
_cell.length_b   1.000
_cell.length_c   1.000
_cell.angle_alpha   90.00
_cell.angle_beta   90.00
_cell.angle_gamma   90.00
#
_symmetry.space_group_name_H-M   'P 1'
#
loop_
_entity.id
_entity.type
_entity.pdbx_description
1 polymer ?
#
loop_
_entity_poly.entity_id
_entity_poly.type
_entity_poly.pdbx_seq_one_letter_code
_entity_poly.pdbx_strand_id
1 'polypeptide(L)'
;MRRVLSVLAFILFNVVTGLSQIVQIDELRLPKEILGYQVLKCDLHMHTIFSDGIVWPTVRVNEAISEGLDAIAISDHLEYRPRLKEMNVSDTITRNSAFRLAGKNAANAGLLLIPALEITKSVPPGHFNALFIKDADLFVPYINSIKPGDPSTVRAALKEAVRQNAFIFWNHPWYKVKTNESIWFPIIDSLYNEGYFKGIEVVNSNRYDPVVLGWVQSKKMTILANTDSHAPVSLEKGQYRTMNIVFAKERTVESIHEALLERRSVAYSNNFLYGDKIFLEAIFRSSVKVETSTNFDKTVHITFMNSSSLSYNIAIKETRGFSFGMGNKILTIPQKGEAAVIMTPTEKFKKGEKITLDIRVDNLHTGPDTALKMELSIVL
;
A
#
# COMPACT_ATOMS: atom_id res chain seq x y z
N MET A 1 -44.90 14.11 45.38
CA MET A 1 -43.44 13.88 45.27
C MET A 1 -43.01 12.51 44.69
N ARG A 2 -43.91 11.64 44.19
CA ARG A 2 -43.52 10.34 43.58
C ARG A 2 -43.69 10.25 42.05
N ARG A 3 -44.14 11.32 41.38
CA ARG A 3 -44.33 11.35 39.91
C ARG A 3 -43.34 12.26 39.16
N VAL A 4 -42.47 12.98 39.88
CA VAL A 4 -41.46 13.88 39.28
C VAL A 4 -40.10 13.19 39.12
N LEU A 5 -39.81 12.14 39.90
CA LEU A 5 -38.55 11.38 39.78
C LEU A 5 -38.49 10.45 38.55
N SER A 6 -39.64 10.02 38.01
CA SER A 6 -39.68 9.06 36.90
C SER A 6 -39.34 9.69 35.55
N VAL A 7 -39.54 11.00 35.41
CA VAL A 7 -39.27 11.73 34.15
C VAL A 7 -37.78 12.10 34.05
N LEU A 8 -37.10 12.38 35.17
CA LEU A 8 -35.65 12.62 35.17
C LEU A 8 -34.83 11.35 34.88
N ALA A 9 -35.31 10.16 35.29
CA ALA A 9 -34.63 8.90 34.98
C ALA A 9 -34.73 8.52 33.48
N PHE A 10 -35.78 8.95 32.79
CA PHE A 10 -35.97 8.68 31.36
C PHE A 10 -35.21 9.67 30.45
N ILE A 11 -34.94 10.87 30.95
CA ILE A 11 -34.12 11.86 30.26
C ILE A 11 -32.62 11.58 30.47
N LEU A 12 -32.20 10.98 31.60
CA LEU A 12 -30.81 10.56 31.78
C LEU A 12 -30.40 9.30 31.02
N PHE A 13 -31.34 8.46 30.57
CA PHE A 13 -31.02 7.23 29.82
C PHE A 13 -30.89 7.45 28.30
N ASN A 14 -31.26 8.62 27.77
CA ASN A 14 -31.18 8.93 26.34
C ASN A 14 -30.02 9.88 25.96
N VAL A 15 -29.12 10.20 26.90
CA VAL A 15 -27.98 11.12 26.66
C VAL A 15 -26.65 10.37 26.50
N VAL A 16 -26.62 9.03 26.56
CA VAL A 16 -25.39 8.23 26.44
C VAL A 16 -25.40 7.27 25.24
N THR A 17 -26.00 7.68 24.12
CA THR A 17 -25.75 7.05 22.82
C THR A 17 -25.38 8.08 21.75
N GLY A 18 -24.60 9.09 22.16
CA GLY A 18 -23.66 9.73 21.25
C GLY A 18 -22.48 8.79 20.98
N LEU A 19 -22.75 7.57 20.50
CA LEU A 19 -21.71 6.82 19.81
C LEU A 19 -21.42 7.65 18.57
N SER A 20 -20.26 8.33 18.55
CA SER A 20 -19.64 8.67 17.28
C SER A 20 -19.60 7.36 16.50
N GLN A 21 -20.51 7.20 15.55
CA GLN A 21 -20.31 6.27 14.46
C GLN A 21 -19.07 6.83 13.77
N ILE A 22 -17.90 6.32 14.14
CA ILE A 22 -16.79 6.30 13.20
C ILE A 22 -17.41 5.61 12.00
N VAL A 23 -17.67 6.37 10.94
CA VAL A 23 -18.08 5.80 9.66
C VAL A 23 -16.92 4.90 9.27
N GLN A 24 -17.05 3.62 9.57
CA GLN A 24 -16.08 2.64 9.16
C GLN A 24 -16.24 2.54 7.64
N ILE A 25 -15.27 3.10 6.93
CA ILE A 25 -15.19 2.97 5.48
C ILE A 25 -14.92 1.48 5.20
N ASP A 26 -15.48 0.95 4.12
CA ASP A 26 -15.24 -0.44 3.74
C ASP A 26 -13.73 -0.70 3.71
N GLU A 27 -13.26 -1.66 4.52
CA GLU A 27 -11.85 -2.07 4.58
C GLU A 27 -11.46 -2.85 3.31
N LEU A 28 -10.23 -2.65 2.83
CA LEU A 28 -9.65 -3.49 1.78
C LEU A 28 -9.42 -4.90 2.34
N ARG A 29 -10.33 -5.82 2.03
CA ARG A 29 -10.25 -7.22 2.45
C ARG A 29 -9.38 -8.02 1.50
N LEU A 30 -8.21 -8.42 1.98
CA LEU A 30 -7.32 -9.39 1.34
C LEU A 30 -7.26 -10.66 2.19
N PRO A 31 -6.72 -11.77 1.65
CA PRO A 31 -6.36 -12.93 2.46
C PRO A 31 -5.50 -12.50 3.66
N LYS A 32 -5.81 -13.00 4.86
CA LYS A 32 -5.12 -12.56 6.09
C LYS A 32 -3.66 -13.03 6.16
N GLU A 33 -3.38 -14.16 5.51
CA GLU A 33 -2.07 -14.77 5.47
C GLU A 33 -1.82 -15.31 4.06
N ILE A 34 -0.62 -15.10 3.54
CA ILE A 34 -0.14 -15.76 2.32
C ILE A 34 1.31 -16.20 2.52
N LEU A 35 1.68 -17.36 1.99
CA LEU A 35 3.07 -17.87 2.06
C LEU A 35 3.65 -17.94 3.49
N GLY A 36 2.79 -18.11 4.52
CA GLY A 36 3.21 -18.11 5.93
C GLY A 36 3.43 -16.71 6.54
N TYR A 37 3.08 -15.64 5.84
CA TYR A 37 3.20 -14.25 6.31
C TYR A 37 1.84 -13.60 6.48
N GLN A 38 1.71 -12.81 7.54
CA GLN A 38 0.57 -11.93 7.74
C GLN A 38 0.56 -10.81 6.69
N VAL A 39 -0.61 -10.54 6.14
CA VAL A 39 -0.84 -9.50 5.13
C VAL A 39 -1.21 -8.20 5.84
N LEU A 40 -0.28 -7.25 5.88
CA LEU A 40 -0.45 -5.96 6.57
C LEU A 40 -0.58 -4.82 5.57
N LYS A 41 -1.55 -3.92 5.81
CA LYS A 41 -1.80 -2.74 4.99
C LYS A 41 -1.09 -1.52 5.58
N CYS A 42 -0.20 -0.90 4.82
CA CYS A 42 0.66 0.17 5.32
C CYS A 42 0.69 1.39 4.39
N ASP A 43 0.52 2.59 4.95
CA ASP A 43 0.78 3.85 4.24
C ASP A 43 1.97 4.56 4.91
N LEU A 44 3.09 4.65 4.19
CA LEU A 44 4.40 4.98 4.75
C LEU A 44 4.91 6.37 4.33
N HIS A 45 4.03 7.20 3.77
CA HIS A 45 4.33 8.56 3.35
C HIS A 45 3.09 9.47 3.49
N MET A 46 3.09 10.33 4.51
CA MET A 46 2.02 11.30 4.74
C MET A 46 2.47 12.45 5.63
N HIS A 47 1.79 13.58 5.49
CA HIS A 47 2.16 14.86 6.10
C HIS A 47 1.09 15.39 7.03
N THR A 48 1.51 16.24 7.96
CA THR A 48 0.68 16.93 8.94
C THR A 48 0.96 18.42 8.93
N ILE A 49 0.23 19.17 9.76
CA ILE A 49 0.45 20.60 9.96
C ILE A 49 1.88 20.96 10.45
N PHE A 50 2.68 19.99 10.89
CA PHE A 50 4.05 20.22 11.32
C PHE A 50 5.07 20.25 10.18
N SER A 51 4.67 19.98 8.95
CA SER A 51 5.40 20.32 7.73
C SER A 51 4.53 21.23 6.86
N ASP A 52 3.94 20.71 5.79
CA ASP A 52 3.08 21.41 4.85
C ASP A 52 1.71 20.73 4.63
N GLY A 53 1.47 19.60 5.30
CA GLY A 53 0.13 19.02 5.46
C GLY A 53 -0.83 19.94 6.22
N ILE A 54 -2.11 19.60 6.20
CA ILE A 54 -3.19 20.50 6.69
C ILE A 54 -4.02 19.91 7.82
N VAL A 55 -3.64 18.74 8.30
CA VAL A 55 -4.33 18.01 9.36
C VAL A 55 -3.47 17.84 10.60
N TRP A 56 -4.11 17.69 11.76
CA TRP A 56 -3.41 17.36 13.00
C TRP A 56 -2.91 15.90 12.96
N PRO A 57 -1.77 15.55 13.60
CA PRO A 57 -1.23 14.18 13.54
C PRO A 57 -2.21 13.07 13.93
N THR A 58 -3.11 13.32 14.89
CA THR A 58 -4.12 12.31 15.28
C THR A 58 -5.17 12.06 14.21
N VAL A 59 -5.37 12.98 13.25
CA VAL A 59 -6.26 12.76 12.11
C VAL A 59 -5.72 11.63 11.24
N ARG A 60 -4.41 11.58 11.00
CA ARG A 60 -3.77 10.47 10.25
C ARG A 60 -4.02 9.11 10.88
N VAL A 61 -3.97 9.06 12.21
CA VAL A 61 -4.32 7.85 12.98
C VAL A 61 -5.78 7.47 12.77
N ASN A 62 -6.71 8.42 12.89
CA ASN A 62 -8.14 8.17 12.75
C ASN A 62 -8.50 7.72 11.32
N GLU A 63 -7.94 8.36 10.30
CA GLU A 63 -8.09 7.97 8.90
C GLU A 63 -7.63 6.51 8.70
N ALA A 64 -6.41 6.19 9.15
CA ALA A 64 -5.84 4.85 9.04
C ALA A 64 -6.71 3.76 9.68
N ILE A 65 -7.24 4.02 10.88
CA ILE A 65 -8.14 3.08 11.57
C ILE A 65 -9.46 2.93 10.80
N SER A 66 -10.06 4.04 10.38
CA SER A 66 -11.35 4.04 9.69
C SER A 66 -11.32 3.31 8.35
N GLU A 67 -10.13 3.23 7.75
CA GLU A 67 -9.86 2.58 6.45
C GLU A 67 -9.24 1.18 6.61
N GLY A 68 -9.01 0.75 7.84
CA GLY A 68 -8.48 -0.58 8.17
C GLY A 68 -7.01 -0.80 7.79
N LEU A 69 -6.16 0.23 7.92
CA LEU A 69 -4.71 0.07 7.84
C LEU A 69 -4.15 -0.59 9.11
N ASP A 70 -3.05 -1.33 8.95
CA ASP A 70 -2.31 -1.96 10.03
C ASP A 70 -1.19 -1.07 10.56
N ALA A 71 -0.57 -0.30 9.68
CA ALA A 71 0.53 0.59 10.03
C ALA A 71 0.51 1.89 9.23
N ILE A 72 1.02 2.96 9.85
CA ILE A 72 1.32 4.20 9.15
C ILE A 72 2.68 4.75 9.55
N ALA A 73 3.28 5.55 8.67
CA ALA A 73 4.40 6.41 9.00
C ALA A 73 4.02 7.87 8.71
N ILE A 74 4.01 8.72 9.74
CA ILE A 74 3.88 10.16 9.57
C ILE A 74 5.28 10.69 9.27
N SER A 75 5.51 11.14 8.03
CA SER A 75 6.84 11.42 7.49
C SER A 75 7.00 12.89 7.12
N ASP A 76 6.61 13.79 8.03
CA ASP A 76 6.72 15.23 7.84
C ASP A 76 8.12 15.62 7.31
N HIS A 77 8.15 16.59 6.39
CA HIS A 77 9.39 17.11 5.80
C HIS A 77 10.41 17.56 6.87
N LEU A 78 11.67 17.14 6.69
CA LEU A 78 12.80 17.60 7.47
C LEU A 78 13.08 19.09 7.21
N GLU A 79 13.13 19.52 5.95
CA GLU A 79 13.56 20.87 5.57
C GLU A 79 12.39 21.86 5.48
N TYR A 80 11.21 21.40 5.09
CA TYR A 80 10.09 22.24 4.68
C TYR A 80 8.97 22.28 5.72
N ARG A 81 8.93 23.34 6.54
CA ARG A 81 7.93 23.49 7.62
C ARG A 81 7.30 24.90 7.62
N PRO A 82 6.66 25.31 6.52
CA PRO A 82 6.17 26.68 6.33
C PRO A 82 5.21 27.14 7.44
N ARG A 83 4.33 26.23 7.90
CA ARG A 83 3.24 26.56 8.83
C ARG A 83 3.69 26.85 10.26
N LEU A 84 4.88 26.40 10.66
CA LEU A 84 5.37 26.65 12.02
C LEU A 84 5.69 28.11 12.26
N LYS A 85 6.13 28.83 11.21
CA LYS A 85 6.32 30.27 11.27
C LYS A 85 4.99 30.99 11.45
N GLU A 86 3.96 30.55 10.73
CA GLU A 86 2.60 31.11 10.81
C GLU A 86 1.97 30.89 12.20
N MET A 87 2.25 29.75 12.83
CA MET A 87 1.74 29.41 14.17
C MET A 87 2.56 30.01 15.33
N ASN A 88 3.69 30.69 15.08
CA ASN A 88 4.59 31.23 16.10
C ASN A 88 5.08 30.18 17.14
N VAL A 89 5.36 28.94 16.71
CA VAL A 89 5.74 27.81 17.59
C VAL A 89 6.97 27.04 17.09
N SER A 90 7.85 27.69 16.32
CA SER A 90 9.03 27.03 15.73
C SER A 90 9.91 26.32 16.76
N ASP A 91 10.01 26.88 17.96
CA ASP A 91 10.99 26.44 18.96
C ASP A 91 10.46 25.31 19.86
N THR A 92 9.14 25.07 19.87
CA THR A 92 8.50 24.04 20.70
C THR A 92 8.13 22.78 19.91
N ILE A 93 7.94 22.91 18.59
CA ILE A 93 7.60 21.79 17.72
C ILE A 93 8.86 21.17 17.10
N THR A 94 9.39 20.15 17.76
CA THR A 94 10.47 19.27 17.26
C THR A 94 10.08 18.46 16.01
N ARG A 95 11.05 17.81 15.33
CA ARG A 95 10.77 16.87 14.23
C ARG A 95 10.11 15.57 14.71
N ASN A 96 10.23 15.25 16.00
CA ASN A 96 9.55 14.11 16.61
C ASN A 96 8.11 14.42 17.08
N SER A 97 7.64 15.67 16.97
CA SER A 97 6.37 16.10 17.55
C SER A 97 5.16 15.38 16.95
N ALA A 98 5.14 15.14 15.64
CA ALA A 98 4.02 14.46 14.97
C ALA A 98 3.85 13.03 15.48
N PHE A 99 4.95 12.27 15.46
CA PHE A 99 5.01 10.90 15.96
C PHE A 99 4.57 10.82 17.43
N ARG A 100 5.13 11.67 18.30
CA ARG A 100 4.79 11.69 19.72
C ARG A 100 3.31 11.99 19.98
N LEU A 101 2.74 12.97 19.27
CA LEU A 101 1.34 13.37 19.45
C LEU A 101 0.36 12.31 18.92
N ALA A 102 0.72 11.61 17.84
CA ALA A 102 -0.06 10.51 17.30
C ALA A 102 0.05 9.22 18.14
N GLY A 103 1.17 9.01 18.83
CA GLY A 103 1.52 7.73 19.46
C GLY A 103 0.50 7.17 20.45
N LYS A 104 -0.06 8.01 21.34
CA LYS A 104 -1.09 7.56 22.29
C LYS A 104 -2.36 7.10 21.58
N ASN A 105 -2.81 7.83 20.56
CA ASN A 105 -4.00 7.48 19.79
C ASN A 105 -3.78 6.20 18.99
N ALA A 106 -2.61 6.05 18.37
CA ALA A 106 -2.26 4.86 17.60
C ALA A 106 -2.21 3.61 18.49
N ALA A 107 -1.52 3.70 19.65
CA ALA A 107 -1.42 2.61 20.61
C ALA A 107 -2.81 2.17 21.14
N ASN A 108 -3.65 3.13 21.53
CA ASN A 108 -5.02 2.84 22.00
C ASN A 108 -5.90 2.15 20.95
N ALA A 109 -5.62 2.39 19.67
CA ALA A 109 -6.37 1.81 18.56
C ALA A 109 -5.72 0.54 17.97
N GLY A 110 -4.56 0.11 18.48
CA GLY A 110 -3.81 -1.01 17.93
C GLY A 110 -3.21 -0.76 16.53
N LEU A 111 -3.05 0.50 16.12
CA LEU A 111 -2.38 0.89 14.88
C LEU A 111 -0.86 0.93 15.12
N LEU A 112 -0.08 0.31 14.23
CA LEU A 112 1.38 0.35 14.31
C LEU A 112 1.88 1.70 13.75
N LEU A 113 2.40 2.56 14.62
CA LEU A 113 2.97 3.85 14.22
C LEU A 113 4.48 3.72 14.04
N ILE A 114 4.97 4.00 12.84
CA ILE A 114 6.39 3.91 12.48
C ILE A 114 7.02 5.32 12.57
N PRO A 115 8.11 5.51 13.33
CA PRO A 115 8.83 6.78 13.36
C PRO A 115 9.51 7.02 12.01
N ALA A 116 9.30 8.19 11.42
CA ALA A 116 9.78 8.53 10.09
C ALA A 116 9.94 10.04 9.89
N LEU A 117 10.63 10.41 8.82
CA LEU A 117 10.66 11.76 8.26
C LEU A 117 10.95 11.70 6.74
N GLU A 118 10.65 12.79 6.03
CA GLU A 118 11.04 12.97 4.64
C GLU A 118 12.25 13.93 4.51
N ILE A 119 13.36 13.43 3.96
CA ILE A 119 14.50 14.25 3.53
C ILE A 119 14.15 14.88 2.18
N THR A 120 14.00 16.19 2.15
CA THR A 120 13.35 16.96 1.07
C THR A 120 14.36 17.89 0.39
N LYS A 121 14.95 17.44 -0.72
CA LYS A 121 15.94 18.21 -1.49
C LYS A 121 15.46 18.55 -2.89
N SER A 122 16.08 19.57 -3.49
CA SER A 122 15.88 19.90 -4.90
C SER A 122 16.31 18.74 -5.79
N VAL A 123 15.65 18.56 -6.93
CA VAL A 123 16.04 17.56 -7.92
C VAL A 123 17.31 18.03 -8.68
N PRO A 124 18.32 17.16 -8.84
CA PRO A 124 18.49 15.85 -8.22
C PRO A 124 19.14 15.94 -6.81
N PRO A 125 18.88 14.98 -5.89
CA PRO A 125 18.19 13.71 -6.12
C PRO A 125 16.68 13.73 -5.83
N GLY A 126 16.13 14.85 -5.36
CA GLY A 126 14.73 14.88 -4.91
C GLY A 126 14.59 14.40 -3.46
N HIS A 127 13.53 13.65 -3.16
CA HIS A 127 13.14 13.38 -1.78
C HIS A 127 13.27 11.89 -1.39
N PHE A 128 13.56 11.62 -0.12
CA PHE A 128 13.65 10.28 0.43
C PHE A 128 12.95 10.20 1.77
N ASN A 129 12.16 9.16 1.99
CA ASN A 129 11.69 8.83 3.33
C ASN A 129 12.70 7.94 4.06
N ALA A 130 12.94 8.26 5.33
CA ALA A 130 13.66 7.42 6.27
C ALA A 130 12.66 6.90 7.32
N LEU A 131 12.38 5.60 7.28
CA LEU A 131 11.48 4.91 8.20
C LEU A 131 12.25 4.20 9.32
N PHE A 132 11.58 3.93 10.44
CA PHE A 132 12.15 3.24 11.60
C PHE A 132 13.33 4.00 12.23
N ILE A 133 13.36 5.33 12.06
CA ILE A 133 14.34 6.19 12.71
C ILE A 133 14.13 6.20 14.23
N LYS A 134 15.19 6.46 14.97
CA LYS A 134 15.16 6.59 16.43
C LYS A 134 14.87 8.02 16.88
N ASP A 135 15.41 8.99 16.17
CA ASP A 135 15.29 10.40 16.50
C ASP A 135 15.41 11.28 15.24
N ALA A 136 14.33 11.96 14.90
CA ALA A 136 14.26 12.87 13.75
C ALA A 136 15.01 14.19 13.96
N ASP A 137 15.25 14.62 15.20
CA ASP A 137 15.95 15.87 15.49
C ASP A 137 17.46 15.75 15.20
N LEU A 138 18.02 14.54 15.20
CA LEU A 138 19.42 14.28 14.83
C LEU A 138 19.72 14.56 13.35
N PHE A 139 18.70 14.79 12.53
CA PHE A 139 18.85 15.18 11.13
C PHE A 139 19.00 16.69 10.93
N VAL A 140 18.61 17.51 11.93
CA VAL A 140 18.62 18.97 11.86
C VAL A 140 19.99 19.57 11.49
N PRO A 141 21.14 19.06 12.00
CA PRO A 141 22.45 19.56 11.61
C PRO A 141 22.77 19.43 10.11
N TYR A 142 22.05 18.59 9.37
CA TYR A 142 22.23 18.38 7.93
C TYR A 142 21.27 19.23 7.07
N ILE A 143 20.58 20.20 7.67
CA ILE A 143 19.80 21.20 6.94
C ILE A 143 20.73 22.35 6.56
N ASN A 144 20.81 22.68 5.27
CA ASN A 144 21.48 23.90 4.83
C ASN A 144 20.65 25.11 5.29
N SER A 145 21.23 25.93 6.18
CA SER A 145 20.53 27.06 6.81
C SER A 145 20.16 28.19 5.85
N ILE A 146 20.86 28.32 4.72
CA ILE A 146 20.61 29.35 3.70
C ILE A 146 19.60 28.84 2.68
N LYS A 147 19.78 27.61 2.20
CA LYS A 147 18.94 26.97 1.19
C LYS A 147 18.56 25.56 1.67
N PRO A 148 17.49 25.40 2.46
CA PRO A 148 17.14 24.12 3.06
C PRO A 148 17.07 22.95 2.06
N GLY A 149 16.45 23.18 0.90
CA GLY A 149 16.35 22.20 -0.19
C GLY A 149 17.63 22.00 -1.02
N ASP A 150 18.81 22.46 -0.57
CA ASP A 150 20.08 22.22 -1.25
C ASP A 150 20.47 20.72 -1.19
N PRO A 151 20.67 20.05 -2.34
CA PRO A 151 21.05 18.65 -2.37
C PRO A 151 22.45 18.35 -1.85
N SER A 152 23.32 19.36 -1.63
CA SER A 152 24.69 19.16 -1.13
C SER A 152 24.77 18.39 0.20
N THR A 153 23.72 18.47 1.02
CA THR A 153 23.63 17.84 2.34
C THR A 153 22.91 16.49 2.35
N VAL A 154 22.37 16.05 1.20
CA VAL A 154 21.54 14.84 1.12
C VAL A 154 22.28 13.59 1.60
N ARG A 155 23.56 13.45 1.22
CA ARG A 155 24.38 12.29 1.60
C ARG A 155 24.60 12.22 3.11
N ALA A 156 24.77 13.38 3.77
CA ALA A 156 24.94 13.44 5.21
C ALA A 156 23.65 13.05 5.94
N ALA A 157 22.49 13.54 5.47
CA ALA A 157 21.19 13.14 6.02
C ALA A 157 20.89 11.65 5.82
N LEU A 158 21.19 11.09 4.63
CA LEU A 158 21.02 9.66 4.37
C LEU A 158 21.96 8.79 5.22
N LYS A 159 23.20 9.26 5.44
CA LYS A 159 24.15 8.57 6.33
C LYS A 159 23.65 8.55 7.78
N GLU A 160 23.00 9.60 8.24
CA GLU A 160 22.36 9.61 9.56
C GLU A 160 21.21 8.60 9.63
N ALA A 161 20.35 8.54 8.61
CA ALA A 161 19.30 7.52 8.54
C ALA A 161 19.87 6.09 8.60
N VAL A 162 20.94 5.81 7.84
CA VAL A 162 21.65 4.52 7.91
C VAL A 162 22.20 4.25 9.31
N ARG A 163 22.80 5.25 9.98
CA ARG A 163 23.30 5.12 11.36
C ARG A 163 22.19 4.76 12.35
N GLN A 164 20.97 5.20 12.09
CA GLN A 164 19.80 4.88 12.90
C GLN A 164 19.16 3.53 12.55
N ASN A 165 19.73 2.79 11.59
CA ASN A 165 19.17 1.54 11.03
C ASN A 165 17.81 1.76 10.36
N ALA A 166 17.64 2.88 9.65
CA ALA A 166 16.42 3.20 8.95
C ALA A 166 16.25 2.35 7.68
N PHE A 167 14.99 2.08 7.32
CA PHE A 167 14.64 1.68 5.96
C PHE A 167 14.42 2.94 5.13
N ILE A 168 15.18 3.12 4.06
CA ILE A 168 15.16 4.33 3.25
C ILE A 168 14.65 4.01 1.85
N PHE A 169 13.71 4.82 1.35
CA PHE A 169 13.21 4.73 -0.01
C PHE A 169 13.20 6.07 -0.73
N TRP A 170 13.35 6.03 -2.05
CA TRP A 170 13.27 7.20 -2.92
C TRP A 170 11.82 7.51 -3.28
N ASN A 171 11.38 8.73 -2.99
CA ASN A 171 9.99 9.16 -3.16
C ASN A 171 9.76 9.64 -4.61
N HIS A 172 8.57 9.35 -5.15
CA HIS A 172 8.03 9.88 -6.41
C HIS A 172 9.09 10.39 -7.43
N PRO A 173 9.87 9.50 -8.07
CA PRO A 173 11.08 9.85 -8.85
C PRO A 173 10.94 10.91 -9.95
N TRP A 174 9.71 11.11 -10.44
CA TRP A 174 9.34 12.09 -11.44
C TRP A 174 9.13 13.50 -10.91
N TYR A 175 8.88 13.65 -9.60
CA TYR A 175 8.42 14.90 -9.01
C TYR A 175 9.48 15.99 -9.16
N LYS A 176 9.07 17.17 -9.66
CA LYS A 176 9.93 18.34 -9.94
C LYS A 176 11.03 18.09 -10.98
N VAL A 177 11.04 16.96 -11.68
CA VAL A 177 11.83 16.79 -12.90
C VAL A 177 11.19 17.64 -14.01
N LYS A 178 11.98 18.41 -14.76
CA LYS A 178 11.45 19.34 -15.78
C LYS A 178 10.62 18.66 -16.87
N THR A 179 10.99 17.44 -17.26
CA THR A 179 10.25 16.64 -18.26
C THR A 179 9.06 15.91 -17.65
N ASN A 180 8.90 15.93 -16.32
CA ASN A 180 7.95 15.14 -15.56
C ASN A 180 8.14 13.61 -15.76
N GLU A 181 9.32 13.19 -16.22
CA GLU A 181 9.70 11.78 -16.38
C GLU A 181 10.60 11.34 -15.22
N SER A 182 10.56 10.05 -14.90
CA SER A 182 11.50 9.46 -13.95
C SER A 182 12.87 9.29 -14.60
N ILE A 183 13.90 9.92 -14.03
CA ILE A 183 15.29 9.86 -14.53
C ILE A 183 16.22 9.30 -13.46
N TRP A 184 16.97 8.24 -13.78
CA TRP A 184 18.01 7.69 -12.90
C TRP A 184 19.30 8.53 -13.00
N PHE A 185 19.34 9.64 -12.27
CA PHE A 185 20.48 10.57 -12.30
C PHE A 185 21.78 9.95 -11.75
N PRO A 186 22.97 10.45 -12.15
CA PRO A 186 24.25 9.95 -11.62
C PRO A 186 24.36 9.98 -10.08
N ILE A 187 23.76 10.97 -9.42
CA ILE A 187 23.71 11.02 -7.95
C ILE A 187 22.83 9.91 -7.35
N ILE A 188 21.73 9.54 -8.00
CA ILE A 188 20.88 8.42 -7.58
C ILE A 188 21.67 7.11 -7.70
N ASP A 189 22.39 6.94 -8.80
CA ASP A 189 23.23 5.75 -9.00
C ASP A 189 24.31 5.62 -7.92
N SER A 190 25.02 6.71 -7.62
CA SER A 190 25.99 6.75 -6.52
C SER A 190 25.34 6.43 -5.17
N LEU A 191 24.20 7.04 -4.83
CA LEU A 191 23.52 6.78 -3.57
C LEU A 191 23.03 5.33 -3.44
N TYR A 192 22.59 4.73 -4.54
CA TYR A 192 22.14 3.34 -4.61
C TYR A 192 23.31 2.37 -4.43
N ASN A 193 24.42 2.58 -5.15
CA ASN A 193 25.61 1.73 -5.08
C ASN A 193 26.30 1.82 -3.71
N GLU A 194 26.16 2.94 -3.01
CA GLU A 194 26.63 3.11 -1.63
C GLU A 194 25.66 2.50 -0.59
N GLY A 195 24.51 1.98 -1.01
CA GLY A 195 23.56 1.29 -0.16
C GLY A 195 22.70 2.20 0.73
N TYR A 196 22.57 3.49 0.39
CA TYR A 196 21.80 4.44 1.21
C TYR A 196 20.30 4.26 1.13
N PHE A 197 19.76 3.64 0.09
CA PHE A 197 18.33 3.39 -0.02
C PHE A 197 18.06 2.04 -0.68
N LYS A 198 16.95 1.41 -0.30
CA LYS A 198 16.60 0.05 -0.70
C LYS A 198 15.23 -0.06 -1.35
N GLY A 199 14.37 0.95 -1.15
CA GLY A 199 13.04 1.01 -1.75
C GLY A 199 12.85 2.19 -2.69
N ILE A 200 11.75 2.16 -3.43
CA ILE A 200 11.35 3.25 -4.33
C ILE A 200 9.83 3.24 -4.52
N GLU A 201 9.22 4.42 -4.57
CA GLU A 201 7.79 4.56 -4.86
C GLU A 201 7.52 4.37 -6.35
N VAL A 202 6.83 3.27 -6.68
CA VAL A 202 6.29 3.01 -8.03
C VAL A 202 4.94 3.70 -8.23
N VAL A 203 4.20 3.90 -7.14
CA VAL A 203 2.98 4.69 -7.11
C VAL A 203 3.09 5.72 -5.99
N ASN A 204 2.76 6.97 -6.29
CA ASN A 204 2.57 8.00 -5.28
C ASN A 204 1.29 8.76 -5.59
N SER A 205 0.45 8.95 -4.57
CA SER A 205 -0.91 9.44 -4.72
C SER A 205 -1.68 8.56 -5.72
N ASN A 206 -2.07 9.09 -6.88
CA ASN A 206 -2.75 8.36 -7.96
C ASN A 206 -1.87 8.09 -9.19
N ARG A 207 -0.59 8.46 -9.15
CA ARG A 207 0.32 8.31 -10.30
C ARG A 207 1.17 7.06 -10.16
N TYR A 208 0.98 6.13 -11.10
CA TYR A 208 1.85 4.99 -11.34
C TYR A 208 2.94 5.34 -12.38
N ASP A 209 4.16 4.85 -12.19
CA ASP A 209 5.25 4.99 -13.15
C ASP A 209 5.84 3.62 -13.56
N PRO A 210 5.63 3.16 -14.81
CA PRO A 210 6.15 1.87 -15.28
C PRO A 210 7.67 1.85 -15.42
N VAL A 211 8.34 2.99 -15.66
CA VAL A 211 9.80 3.04 -15.72
C VAL A 211 10.39 2.69 -14.35
N VAL A 212 9.77 3.22 -13.29
CA VAL A 212 10.17 2.95 -11.91
C VAL A 212 9.95 1.48 -11.54
N LEU A 213 8.84 0.87 -11.97
CA LEU A 213 8.63 -0.56 -11.80
C LEU A 213 9.73 -1.40 -12.48
N GLY A 214 10.21 -0.99 -13.65
CA GLY A 214 11.35 -1.64 -14.32
C GLY A 214 12.65 -1.55 -13.51
N TRP A 215 12.88 -0.43 -12.82
CA TRP A 215 14.03 -0.28 -11.92
C TRP A 215 13.92 -1.17 -10.69
N VAL A 216 12.75 -1.24 -10.07
CA VAL A 216 12.49 -2.14 -8.92
C VAL A 216 12.97 -3.56 -9.23
N GLN A 217 12.63 -4.06 -10.41
CA GLN A 217 12.95 -5.42 -10.83
C GLN A 217 14.43 -5.61 -11.16
N SER A 218 14.97 -4.74 -12.01
CA SER A 218 16.35 -4.84 -12.47
C SER A 218 17.36 -4.60 -11.34
N LYS A 219 17.02 -3.74 -10.36
CA LYS A 219 17.86 -3.39 -9.22
C LYS A 219 17.49 -4.10 -7.93
N LYS A 220 16.52 -5.02 -7.95
CA LYS A 220 16.06 -5.77 -6.76
C LYS A 220 15.81 -4.83 -5.59
N MET A 221 14.95 -3.84 -5.79
CA MET A 221 14.54 -2.87 -4.77
C MET A 221 13.20 -3.28 -4.16
N THR A 222 12.91 -2.80 -2.95
CA THR A 222 11.57 -2.91 -2.36
C THR A 222 10.62 -2.00 -3.11
N ILE A 223 9.48 -2.55 -3.54
CA ILE A 223 8.43 -1.75 -4.17
C ILE A 223 7.59 -1.04 -3.13
N LEU A 224 7.31 0.26 -3.35
CA LEU A 224 6.40 1.02 -2.49
C LEU A 224 5.29 1.73 -3.28
N ALA A 225 4.18 1.92 -2.58
CA ALA A 225 3.07 2.76 -2.98
C ALA A 225 2.49 3.48 -1.77
N ASN A 226 2.48 4.82 -1.79
CA ASN A 226 1.99 5.62 -0.68
C ASN A 226 1.09 6.76 -1.15
N THR A 227 0.35 7.35 -0.22
CA THR A 227 -0.57 8.44 -0.55
C THR A 227 0.10 9.78 -0.75
N ASP A 228 1.16 10.05 0.02
CA ASP A 228 1.74 11.39 0.16
C ASP A 228 0.66 12.42 0.52
N SER A 229 -0.19 12.03 1.47
CA SER A 229 -1.35 12.83 1.84
C SER A 229 -0.94 14.10 2.58
N HIS A 230 -1.33 15.24 2.03
CA HIS A 230 -1.21 16.55 2.68
C HIS A 230 -2.57 17.05 3.20
N ALA A 231 -3.64 16.77 2.46
CA ALA A 231 -5.03 17.04 2.81
C ALA A 231 -5.64 15.90 3.64
N PRO A 232 -6.84 16.10 4.25
CA PRO A 232 -7.66 14.98 4.71
C PRO A 232 -7.88 13.97 3.59
N VAL A 233 -7.78 12.69 3.92
CA VAL A 233 -8.11 11.62 2.98
C VAL A 233 -9.63 11.47 2.93
N SER A 234 -10.21 11.61 1.74
CA SER A 234 -11.64 11.45 1.50
C SER A 234 -11.84 10.32 0.50
N LEU A 235 -12.39 9.19 0.96
CA LEU A 235 -12.68 8.02 0.14
C LEU A 235 -14.19 7.83 0.01
N GLU A 236 -14.64 7.54 -1.21
CA GLU A 236 -16.00 7.06 -1.43
C GLU A 236 -16.13 5.57 -1.07
N LYS A 237 -17.37 5.09 -0.92
CA LYS A 237 -17.62 3.67 -0.66
C LYS A 237 -17.01 2.80 -1.77
N GLY A 238 -16.16 1.85 -1.37
CA GLY A 238 -15.47 0.95 -2.30
C GLY A 238 -14.18 1.52 -2.91
N GLN A 239 -13.81 2.75 -2.55
CA GLN A 239 -12.47 3.29 -2.83
C GLN A 239 -11.53 2.96 -1.66
N TYR A 240 -10.27 2.75 -2.00
CA TYR A 240 -9.21 2.48 -1.02
C TYR A 240 -8.01 3.34 -1.39
N ARG A 241 -7.33 3.92 -0.40
CA ARG A 241 -6.12 4.71 -0.64
C ARG A 241 -5.01 3.88 -1.30
N THR A 242 -4.11 4.55 -1.99
CA THR A 242 -2.82 3.95 -2.38
C THR A 242 -2.05 3.51 -1.13
N MET A 243 -1.57 2.28 -1.10
CA MET A 243 -0.90 1.71 0.07
C MET A 243 0.05 0.57 -0.31
N ASN A 244 0.84 0.14 0.66
CA ASN A 244 1.68 -1.04 0.58
C ASN A 244 0.95 -2.22 1.23
N ILE A 245 1.01 -3.38 0.58
CA ILE A 245 0.65 -4.66 1.16
C ILE A 245 1.96 -5.34 1.56
N VAL A 246 2.26 -5.39 2.86
CA VAL A 246 3.50 -5.91 3.43
C VAL A 246 3.29 -7.31 3.98
N PHE A 247 4.19 -8.24 3.66
CA PHE A 247 4.12 -9.64 4.12
C PHE A 247 5.10 -9.85 5.28
N ALA A 248 4.57 -9.65 6.48
CA ALA A 248 5.32 -9.67 7.73
C ALA A 248 5.16 -11.02 8.47
N LYS A 249 6.17 -11.46 9.21
CA LYS A 249 6.08 -12.69 10.02
C LYS A 249 5.07 -12.52 11.16
N GLU A 250 5.04 -11.34 11.75
CA GLU A 250 4.14 -10.96 12.83
C GLU A 250 3.63 -9.53 12.63
N ARG A 251 2.54 -9.17 13.30
CA ARG A 251 2.00 -7.80 13.31
C ARG A 251 2.77 -6.91 14.29
N THR A 252 4.03 -6.63 13.96
CA THR A 252 4.94 -5.77 14.74
C THR A 252 5.70 -4.81 13.84
N VAL A 253 6.16 -3.68 14.41
CA VAL A 253 6.96 -2.68 13.68
C VAL A 253 8.26 -3.31 13.15
N GLU A 254 8.88 -4.18 13.95
CA GLU A 254 10.11 -4.89 13.63
C GLU A 254 9.92 -5.87 12.46
N SER A 255 8.79 -6.59 12.43
CA SER A 255 8.47 -7.52 11.34
C SER A 255 8.15 -6.78 10.04
N ILE A 256 7.51 -5.60 10.10
CA ILE A 256 7.33 -4.75 8.92
C ILE A 256 8.70 -4.27 8.42
N HIS A 257 9.58 -3.81 9.31
CA HIS A 257 10.93 -3.38 8.94
C HIS A 257 11.70 -4.50 8.23
N GLU A 258 11.71 -5.71 8.80
CA GLU A 258 12.37 -6.87 8.19
C GLU A 258 11.72 -7.26 6.85
N ALA A 259 10.39 -7.23 6.75
CA ALA A 259 9.69 -7.51 5.49
C ALA A 259 10.07 -6.50 4.38
N LEU A 260 10.16 -5.21 4.71
CA LEU A 260 10.58 -4.19 3.76
C LEU A 260 12.03 -4.37 3.33
N LEU A 261 12.95 -4.69 4.26
CA LEU A 261 14.36 -4.99 3.94
C LEU A 261 14.50 -6.20 3.01
N GLU A 262 13.66 -7.22 3.19
CA GLU A 262 13.64 -8.44 2.38
C GLU A 262 12.73 -8.34 1.13
N ARG A 263 12.24 -7.13 0.80
CA ARG A 263 11.40 -6.84 -0.38
C ARG A 263 10.09 -7.61 -0.43
N ARG A 264 9.53 -7.94 0.73
CA ARG A 264 8.25 -8.64 0.84
C ARG A 264 7.10 -7.63 0.91
N SER A 265 6.91 -6.90 -0.19
CA SER A 265 5.81 -5.95 -0.35
C SER A 265 5.22 -6.01 -1.77
N VAL A 266 3.97 -5.58 -1.86
CA VAL A 266 3.25 -5.32 -3.12
C VAL A 266 2.66 -3.90 -3.02
N ALA A 267 2.80 -3.12 -4.08
CA ALA A 267 2.18 -1.81 -4.21
C ALA A 267 0.71 -1.96 -4.63
N TYR A 268 -0.21 -1.28 -3.94
CA TYR A 268 -1.63 -1.22 -4.29
C TYR A 268 -2.04 0.20 -4.70
N SER A 269 -2.79 0.32 -5.80
CA SER A 269 -3.49 1.54 -6.17
C SER A 269 -4.63 1.26 -7.16
N ASN A 270 -5.81 1.83 -6.95
CA ASN A 270 -6.94 1.78 -7.89
C ASN A 270 -7.26 0.37 -8.45
N ASN A 271 -7.34 -0.64 -7.58
CA ASN A 271 -7.56 -2.06 -7.94
C ASN A 271 -6.40 -2.74 -8.71
N PHE A 272 -5.26 -2.06 -8.87
CA PHE A 272 -4.03 -2.66 -9.38
C PHE A 272 -3.11 -3.07 -8.23
N LEU A 273 -2.44 -4.21 -8.42
CA LEU A 273 -1.32 -4.63 -7.58
C LEU A 273 -0.04 -4.73 -8.42
N TYR A 274 1.06 -4.23 -7.91
CA TYR A 274 2.37 -4.26 -8.55
C TYR A 274 3.38 -4.94 -7.64
N GLY A 275 4.15 -5.90 -8.15
CA GLY A 275 5.19 -6.56 -7.35
C GLY A 275 5.64 -7.90 -7.91
N ASP A 276 6.36 -8.65 -7.08
CA ASP A 276 6.91 -9.94 -7.49
C ASP A 276 5.81 -10.98 -7.72
N LYS A 277 6.00 -11.79 -8.77
CA LYS A 277 5.05 -12.84 -9.20
C LYS A 277 4.60 -13.72 -8.05
N ILE A 278 5.52 -14.13 -7.18
CA ILE A 278 5.25 -15.05 -6.08
C ILE A 278 4.17 -14.51 -5.12
N PHE A 279 4.18 -13.21 -4.82
CA PHE A 279 3.20 -12.58 -3.94
C PHE A 279 1.88 -12.31 -4.65
N LEU A 280 1.92 -11.80 -5.89
CA LEU A 280 0.72 -11.54 -6.67
C LEU A 280 -0.08 -12.82 -6.94
N GLU A 281 0.62 -13.91 -7.28
CA GLU A 281 0.02 -15.22 -7.48
C GLU A 281 -0.57 -15.77 -6.18
N ALA A 282 0.13 -15.64 -5.06
CA ALA A 282 -0.36 -16.09 -3.76
C ALA A 282 -1.60 -15.31 -3.30
N ILE A 283 -1.66 -14.00 -3.55
CA ILE A 283 -2.86 -13.18 -3.30
C ILE A 283 -4.02 -13.70 -4.14
N PHE A 284 -3.84 -13.89 -5.45
CA PHE A 284 -4.91 -14.35 -6.33
C PHE A 284 -5.44 -15.72 -5.90
N ARG A 285 -4.55 -16.70 -5.70
CA ARG A 285 -4.91 -18.07 -5.31
C ARG A 285 -5.63 -18.13 -3.97
N SER A 286 -5.29 -17.24 -3.05
CA SER A 286 -5.92 -17.18 -1.73
C SER A 286 -7.22 -16.35 -1.73
N SER A 287 -7.44 -15.55 -2.78
CA SER A 287 -8.64 -14.71 -2.93
C SER A 287 -9.73 -15.37 -3.76
N VAL A 288 -9.36 -16.22 -4.72
CA VAL A 288 -10.26 -16.82 -5.71
C VAL A 288 -10.29 -18.32 -5.57
N LYS A 289 -11.44 -18.85 -5.16
CA LYS A 289 -11.74 -20.28 -5.19
C LYS A 289 -12.29 -20.64 -6.57
N VAL A 290 -11.78 -21.72 -7.16
CA VAL A 290 -12.22 -22.23 -8.46
C VAL A 290 -12.98 -23.54 -8.26
N GLU A 291 -14.19 -23.61 -8.78
CA GLU A 291 -15.01 -24.82 -8.80
C GLU A 291 -15.34 -25.22 -10.23
N THR A 292 -15.46 -26.52 -10.45
CA THR A 292 -15.78 -27.10 -11.74
C THR A 292 -17.01 -27.99 -11.63
N SER A 293 -17.85 -27.93 -12.66
CA SER A 293 -18.94 -28.89 -12.84
C SER A 293 -19.05 -29.28 -14.31
N THR A 294 -19.32 -30.56 -14.54
CA THR A 294 -19.44 -31.14 -15.89
C THR A 294 -20.86 -31.60 -16.14
N ASN A 295 -21.39 -31.30 -17.32
CA ASN A 295 -22.71 -31.79 -17.74
C ASN A 295 -22.56 -32.77 -18.90
N PHE A 296 -22.68 -34.08 -18.61
CA PHE A 296 -22.76 -35.21 -19.57
C PHE A 296 -21.84 -35.08 -20.81
N ASP A 297 -20.53 -34.94 -20.59
CA ASP A 297 -19.48 -34.87 -21.62
C ASP A 297 -19.56 -33.70 -22.62
N LYS A 298 -20.51 -32.76 -22.44
CA LYS A 298 -20.78 -31.68 -23.41
C LYS A 298 -20.18 -30.33 -23.01
N THR A 299 -20.26 -29.98 -21.74
CA THR A 299 -19.77 -28.69 -21.24
C THR A 299 -19.09 -28.82 -19.89
N VAL A 300 -18.06 -28.00 -19.70
CA VAL A 300 -17.37 -27.77 -18.43
C VAL A 300 -17.68 -26.35 -18.00
N HIS A 301 -18.29 -26.21 -16.83
CA HIS A 301 -18.53 -24.93 -16.18
C HIS A 301 -17.43 -24.70 -15.14
N ILE A 302 -16.73 -23.59 -15.26
CA ILE A 302 -15.71 -23.15 -14.30
C ILE A 302 -16.26 -21.91 -13.60
N THR A 303 -16.46 -22.00 -12.29
CA THR A 303 -16.93 -20.90 -11.45
C THR A 303 -15.77 -20.38 -10.61
N PHE A 304 -15.51 -19.08 -10.71
CA PHE A 304 -14.54 -18.35 -9.91
C PHE A 304 -15.30 -17.60 -8.81
N MET A 305 -15.03 -17.91 -7.55
CA MET A 305 -15.62 -17.23 -6.39
C MET A 305 -14.55 -16.41 -5.68
N ASN A 306 -14.74 -15.10 -5.64
CA ASN A 306 -13.80 -14.15 -5.07
C ASN A 306 -14.29 -13.63 -3.72
N SER A 307 -13.51 -13.87 -2.67
CA SER A 307 -13.82 -13.40 -1.31
C SER A 307 -13.14 -12.07 -0.95
N SER A 308 -12.30 -11.53 -1.84
CA SER A 308 -11.54 -10.30 -1.60
C SER A 308 -12.30 -9.03 -2.02
N SER A 309 -11.80 -7.88 -1.58
CA SER A 309 -12.23 -6.55 -1.99
C SER A 309 -11.64 -6.10 -3.34
N LEU A 310 -10.81 -6.92 -3.99
CA LEU A 310 -10.31 -6.65 -5.35
C LEU A 310 -11.24 -7.28 -6.36
N SER A 311 -11.46 -6.65 -7.51
CA SER A 311 -11.93 -7.36 -8.69
C SER A 311 -10.73 -7.88 -9.49
N TYR A 312 -10.91 -9.00 -10.19
CA TYR A 312 -9.85 -9.58 -11.02
C TYR A 312 -10.29 -9.63 -12.47
N ASN A 313 -9.54 -8.96 -13.34
CA ASN A 313 -9.74 -9.02 -14.78
C ASN A 313 -8.87 -10.16 -15.32
N ILE A 314 -9.48 -11.25 -15.77
CA ILE A 314 -8.73 -12.43 -16.22
C ILE A 314 -8.95 -12.70 -17.71
N ALA A 315 -7.90 -13.18 -18.36
CA ALA A 315 -7.95 -13.74 -19.70
C ALA A 315 -7.47 -15.21 -19.66
N ILE A 316 -8.32 -16.14 -20.07
CA ILE A 316 -7.99 -17.56 -20.20
C ILE A 316 -7.43 -17.80 -21.61
N LYS A 317 -6.21 -18.32 -21.68
CA LYS A 317 -5.59 -18.69 -22.95
C LYS A 317 -6.19 -19.98 -23.50
N GLU A 318 -5.95 -20.20 -24.78
CA GLU A 318 -6.35 -21.45 -25.44
C GLU A 318 -5.74 -22.64 -24.70
N THR A 319 -6.62 -23.51 -24.23
CA THR A 319 -6.27 -24.75 -23.55
C THR A 319 -6.51 -25.89 -24.52
N ARG A 320 -5.53 -26.77 -24.69
CA ARG A 320 -5.66 -27.95 -25.55
C ARG A 320 -6.88 -28.76 -25.13
N GLY A 321 -7.64 -29.24 -26.13
CA GLY A 321 -8.79 -30.10 -25.90
C GLY A 321 -10.06 -29.35 -25.50
N PHE A 322 -10.08 -28.01 -25.55
CA PHE A 322 -11.26 -27.20 -25.31
C PHE A 322 -11.44 -26.09 -26.32
N SER A 323 -12.71 -25.73 -26.52
CA SER A 323 -13.13 -24.52 -27.23
C SER A 323 -13.95 -23.64 -26.29
N PHE A 324 -13.87 -22.33 -26.51
CA PHE A 324 -14.64 -21.32 -25.79
C PHE A 324 -15.72 -20.77 -26.72
N GLY A 325 -16.92 -20.48 -26.18
CA GLY A 325 -17.89 -19.65 -26.88
C GLY A 325 -17.31 -18.26 -27.19
N MET A 326 -17.82 -17.59 -28.24
CA MET A 326 -17.43 -16.20 -28.54
C MET A 326 -17.57 -15.32 -27.30
N GLY A 327 -16.48 -14.65 -26.90
CA GLY A 327 -16.44 -13.75 -25.74
C GLY A 327 -16.06 -14.38 -24.40
N ASN A 328 -16.05 -15.72 -24.26
CA ASN A 328 -15.86 -16.40 -22.98
C ASN A 328 -14.40 -16.50 -22.48
N LYS A 329 -13.44 -15.89 -23.18
CA LYS A 329 -12.01 -15.94 -22.81
C LYS A 329 -11.60 -14.81 -21.87
N ILE A 330 -12.37 -13.73 -21.77
CA ILE A 330 -12.09 -12.58 -20.90
C ILE A 330 -13.27 -12.39 -19.97
N LEU A 331 -13.02 -12.27 -18.67
CA LEU A 331 -14.04 -12.02 -17.68
C LEU A 331 -13.51 -11.20 -16.51
N THR A 332 -14.41 -10.47 -15.87
CA THR A 332 -14.15 -9.82 -14.59
C THR A 332 -14.77 -10.66 -13.49
N ILE A 333 -13.95 -11.12 -12.55
CA ILE A 333 -14.41 -11.71 -11.30
C ILE A 333 -14.68 -10.54 -10.34
N PRO A 334 -15.95 -10.22 -10.02
CA PRO A 334 -16.28 -9.06 -9.20
C PRO A 334 -15.71 -9.21 -7.78
N GLN A 335 -15.47 -8.08 -7.10
CA GLN A 335 -15.16 -8.07 -5.67
C GLN A 335 -16.30 -8.76 -4.88
N LYS A 336 -15.96 -9.60 -3.90
CA LYS A 336 -16.93 -10.31 -3.05
C LYS A 336 -18.07 -10.99 -3.84
N GLY A 337 -17.75 -11.58 -4.99
CA GLY A 337 -18.73 -12.17 -5.88
C GLY A 337 -18.16 -13.28 -6.75
N GLU A 338 -18.91 -13.69 -7.77
CA GLU A 338 -18.55 -14.82 -8.62
C GLU A 338 -18.68 -14.49 -10.10
N ALA A 339 -17.94 -15.24 -10.92
CA ALA A 339 -18.07 -15.23 -12.37
C ALA A 339 -17.83 -16.64 -12.90
N ALA A 340 -18.49 -17.00 -14.01
CA ALA A 340 -18.38 -18.34 -14.58
C ALA A 340 -17.99 -18.29 -16.06
N VAL A 341 -17.25 -19.31 -16.49
CA VAL A 341 -16.90 -19.56 -17.88
C VAL A 341 -17.40 -20.94 -18.27
N ILE A 342 -17.92 -21.06 -19.49
CA ILE A 342 -18.32 -22.32 -20.08
C ILE A 342 -17.34 -22.68 -21.18
N MET A 343 -16.79 -23.89 -21.09
CA MET A 343 -15.90 -24.50 -22.07
C MET A 343 -16.54 -25.76 -22.66
N THR A 344 -16.30 -26.00 -23.93
CA THR A 344 -16.76 -27.21 -24.63
C THR A 344 -15.56 -28.11 -24.92
N PRO A 345 -15.51 -29.33 -24.37
CA PRO A 345 -14.49 -30.32 -24.72
C PRO A 345 -14.46 -30.57 -26.23
N THR A 346 -13.27 -30.59 -26.82
CA THR A 346 -13.03 -30.99 -28.22
C THR A 346 -12.44 -32.40 -28.33
N GLU A 347 -12.16 -33.04 -27.19
CA GLU A 347 -11.70 -34.41 -27.06
C GLU A 347 -12.34 -35.09 -25.84
N LYS A 348 -12.16 -36.40 -25.68
CA LYS A 348 -12.71 -37.15 -24.54
C LYS A 348 -11.80 -37.00 -23.33
N PHE A 349 -12.40 -36.69 -22.19
CA PHE A 349 -11.72 -36.64 -20.89
C PHE A 349 -12.30 -37.65 -19.92
N LYS A 350 -11.51 -38.04 -18.91
CA LYS A 350 -11.96 -38.90 -17.81
C LYS A 350 -12.49 -38.05 -16.66
N LYS A 351 -13.49 -38.57 -15.96
CA LYS A 351 -13.92 -38.00 -14.68
C LYS A 351 -12.75 -37.99 -13.69
N GLY A 352 -12.52 -36.87 -13.02
CA GLY A 352 -11.39 -36.65 -12.12
C GLY A 352 -10.09 -36.27 -12.82
N GLU A 353 -10.08 -36.12 -14.15
CA GLU A 353 -8.90 -35.70 -14.90
C GLU A 353 -8.51 -34.27 -14.54
N LYS A 354 -7.21 -34.05 -14.31
CA LYS A 354 -6.66 -32.73 -14.00
C LYS A 354 -6.28 -32.01 -15.28
N ILE A 355 -6.70 -30.75 -15.38
CA ILE A 355 -6.45 -29.91 -16.54
C ILE A 355 -5.85 -28.60 -16.07
N THR A 356 -4.84 -28.12 -16.79
CA THR A 356 -4.20 -26.84 -16.51
C THR A 356 -4.75 -25.78 -17.44
N LEU A 357 -5.21 -24.67 -16.85
CA LEU A 357 -5.62 -23.47 -17.55
C LEU A 357 -4.52 -22.41 -17.41
N ASP A 358 -4.04 -21.92 -18.54
CA ASP A 358 -3.17 -20.75 -18.57
C ASP A 358 -4.02 -19.48 -18.46
N ILE A 359 -3.81 -18.70 -17.40
CA ILE A 359 -4.51 -17.44 -17.20
C ILE A 359 -3.55 -16.24 -17.14
N ARG A 360 -4.03 -15.10 -17.63
CA ARG A 360 -3.44 -13.78 -17.41
C ARG A 360 -4.37 -12.98 -16.50
N VAL A 361 -3.85 -12.33 -15.47
CA VAL A 361 -4.61 -11.45 -14.57
C VAL A 361 -4.17 -10.01 -14.77
N ASP A 362 -5.01 -9.24 -15.46
CA ASP A 362 -4.65 -7.97 -16.09
C ASP A 362 -4.37 -6.86 -15.10
N ASN A 363 -4.99 -6.89 -13.91
CA ASN A 363 -4.76 -5.90 -12.85
C ASN A 363 -3.69 -6.31 -11.82
N LEU A 364 -2.95 -7.40 -12.07
CA LEU A 364 -1.80 -7.82 -11.27
C LEU A 364 -0.54 -7.66 -12.14
N HIS A 365 0.33 -6.70 -11.85
CA HIS A 365 1.47 -6.36 -12.68
C HIS A 365 2.78 -6.89 -12.11
N THR A 366 3.38 -7.83 -12.83
CA THR A 366 4.71 -8.39 -12.53
C THR A 366 5.81 -7.65 -13.30
N GLY A 367 5.61 -6.40 -13.71
CA GLY A 367 6.58 -5.61 -14.47
C GLY A 367 5.93 -4.53 -15.34
N PRO A 368 6.74 -3.67 -16.00
CA PRO A 368 6.24 -2.65 -16.91
C PRO A 368 5.36 -3.31 -17.99
N ASP A 369 4.10 -2.89 -18.08
CA ASP A 369 3.10 -3.40 -19.01
C ASP A 369 2.96 -4.94 -19.04
N THR A 370 3.34 -5.60 -17.94
CA THR A 370 3.39 -7.06 -17.84
C THR A 370 2.45 -7.54 -16.76
N ALA A 371 1.29 -8.04 -17.18
CA ALA A 371 0.32 -8.70 -16.32
C ALA A 371 0.81 -10.09 -15.84
N LEU A 372 0.34 -10.50 -14.65
CA LEU A 372 0.58 -11.80 -14.06
C LEU A 372 0.11 -12.89 -15.01
N LYS A 373 0.99 -13.85 -15.29
CA LYS A 373 0.67 -15.09 -16.01
C LYS A 373 0.86 -16.26 -15.05
N MET A 374 -0.17 -17.09 -14.91
CA MET A 374 -0.15 -18.22 -13.99
C MET A 374 -0.99 -19.39 -14.52
N GLU A 375 -0.76 -20.56 -13.95
CA GLU A 375 -1.46 -21.81 -14.26
C GLU A 375 -2.50 -22.12 -13.17
N LEU A 376 -3.72 -22.50 -13.57
CA LEU A 376 -4.75 -23.00 -12.66
C LEU A 376 -5.03 -24.46 -12.99
N SER A 377 -4.82 -25.35 -12.02
CA SER A 377 -5.26 -26.73 -12.12
C SER A 377 -6.72 -26.85 -11.73
N ILE A 378 -7.54 -27.37 -12.64
CA ILE A 378 -8.93 -27.74 -12.40
C ILE A 378 -9.09 -29.26 -12.50
N VAL A 379 -10.18 -29.78 -11.93
CA VAL A 379 -10.54 -31.20 -11.98
C VAL A 379 -11.87 -31.35 -12.70
N LEU A 380 -11.95 -32.21 -13.72
CA LEU A 380 -13.20 -32.47 -14.43
C LEU A 380 -14.15 -33.40 -13.67
#